data_AF-A0A2S4VZD5-F1
#
_entry.id   AF-A0A2S4VZD5-F1
#
_cell.length_a   1.000
_cell.length_b   1.000
_cell.length_c   1.000
_cell.angle_alpha   90.00
_cell.angle_beta   90.00
_cell.angle_gamma   90.00
#
_symmetry.space_group_name_H-M   'P 1'
#
loop_
_entity.id
_entity.type
_entity.pdbx_description
1 polymer ?
#
loop_
_entity_poly.entity_id
_entity_poly.type
_entity_poly.pdbx_seq_one_letter_code
_entity_poly.pdbx_strand_id
1 'polypeptide(L)'
;MSSSGQNSATNPPLPPNQAPPLPPRNNPIRSRELDEFEYKAAIENRDLATMVKLNSKNYRDWQSRMIYFLKSRKIFDVCTKKQDDDPSPIVNTMQQVAMQHLAASVDDTIYNSIFADPTDLTPFKVWSLLLEN
;
A
#
# COMPACT_ATOMS: atom_id res chain seq x y z
N MET A 1 64.80 -24.79 7.97
CA MET A 1 63.54 -25.47 8.38
C MET A 1 62.42 -24.44 8.26
N SER A 2 61.25 -24.92 7.81
CA SER A 2 59.99 -24.19 7.56
C SER A 2 59.91 -23.42 6.22
N SER A 3 58.85 -23.45 5.42
CA SER A 3 57.66 -24.31 5.30
C SER A 3 56.91 -23.91 4.01
N SER A 4 56.29 -24.90 3.34
CA SER A 4 55.06 -24.81 2.54
C SER A 4 55.07 -23.95 1.26
N GLY A 5 54.85 -24.46 0.05
CA GLY A 5 53.94 -25.54 -0.34
C GLY A 5 52.91 -24.96 -1.31
N GLN A 6 53.28 -24.81 -2.58
CA GLN A 6 52.33 -24.53 -3.67
C GLN A 6 51.50 -25.80 -3.93
N ASN A 7 50.22 -25.76 -3.59
CA ASN A 7 49.27 -26.78 -4.03
C ASN A 7 48.32 -26.15 -5.05
N SER A 8 48.68 -26.31 -6.31
CA SER A 8 47.77 -26.13 -7.45
C SER A 8 46.74 -27.27 -7.41
N ALA A 9 45.51 -26.97 -6.99
CA ALA A 9 44.41 -27.92 -7.09
C ALA A 9 43.83 -27.90 -8.50
N THR A 10 44.19 -28.91 -9.30
CA THR A 10 43.62 -29.21 -10.61
C THR A 10 42.15 -29.61 -10.45
N ASN A 11 41.21 -28.75 -10.84
CA ASN A 11 39.80 -29.14 -10.94
C ASN A 11 39.62 -30.10 -12.14
N PRO A 12 38.87 -31.20 -12.01
CA PRO A 12 38.54 -32.07 -13.14
C PRO A 12 37.56 -31.36 -14.11
N PRO A 13 37.61 -31.67 -15.42
CA PRO A 13 36.68 -31.07 -16.39
C PRO A 13 35.25 -31.62 -16.18
N LEU A 14 34.29 -30.70 -16.07
CA LEU A 14 32.85 -30.98 -15.98
C LEU A 14 32.30 -31.49 -17.32
N PRO A 15 31.30 -32.40 -17.32
CA PRO A 15 30.59 -32.82 -18.54
C PRO A 15 29.74 -31.67 -19.13
N PRO A 16 29.52 -31.62 -20.45
CA PRO A 16 29.03 -30.43 -21.16
C PRO A 16 27.53 -30.14 -21.02
N ASN A 17 26.84 -30.55 -19.95
CA ASN A 17 25.37 -30.40 -19.90
C ASN A 17 24.74 -30.04 -18.55
N GLN A 18 25.45 -29.35 -17.65
CA GLN A 18 24.83 -28.74 -16.46
C GLN A 18 24.76 -27.22 -16.61
N ALA A 19 23.54 -26.72 -16.77
CA ALA A 19 23.23 -25.30 -16.60
C ALA A 19 23.67 -24.85 -15.19
N PRO A 20 24.18 -23.61 -15.04
CA PRO A 20 24.66 -23.13 -13.74
C PRO A 20 23.52 -23.12 -12.71
N PRO A 21 23.80 -23.43 -11.43
CA PRO A 21 22.81 -23.30 -10.37
C PRO A 21 22.39 -21.83 -10.27
N LEU A 22 21.09 -21.58 -10.42
CA LEU A 22 20.50 -20.27 -10.21
C LEU A 22 20.81 -19.78 -8.79
N PRO A 23 21.08 -18.49 -8.58
CA PRO A 23 21.26 -17.96 -7.24
C PRO A 23 20.00 -18.21 -6.40
N PRO A 24 20.14 -18.41 -5.07
CA PRO A 24 19.00 -18.65 -4.20
C PRO A 24 17.98 -17.52 -4.35
N ARG A 25 16.78 -17.90 -4.78
CA ARG A 25 15.63 -17.02 -4.99
C ARG A 25 15.33 -16.32 -3.66
N ASN A 26 15.53 -15.01 -3.70
CA ASN A 26 15.30 -14.03 -2.64
C ASN A 26 14.11 -14.41 -1.73
N ASN A 27 14.36 -14.44 -0.42
CA ASN A 27 13.42 -14.79 0.64
C ASN A 27 12.03 -14.12 0.47
N PRO A 28 10.91 -14.88 0.48
CA PRO A 28 9.57 -14.31 0.59
C PRO A 28 9.21 -13.86 2.02
N ILE A 29 10.14 -13.95 2.98
CA ILE A 29 9.88 -13.66 4.40
C ILE A 29 9.65 -12.17 4.64
N ARG A 30 10.30 -11.28 3.87
CA ARG A 30 10.19 -9.82 4.07
C ARG A 30 8.83 -9.24 3.64
N SER A 31 8.12 -9.92 2.73
CA SER A 31 6.83 -9.45 2.21
C SER A 31 5.70 -9.64 3.21
N ARG A 32 5.67 -10.76 3.96
CA ARG A 32 4.60 -11.05 4.92
C ARG A 32 4.57 -10.13 6.14
N GLU A 33 5.73 -9.77 6.68
CA GLU A 33 5.79 -8.89 7.86
C GLU A 33 5.44 -7.43 7.54
N LEU A 34 5.73 -6.98 6.31
CA LEU A 34 5.27 -5.68 5.82
C LEU A 34 3.75 -5.66 5.71
N ASP A 35 3.15 -6.71 5.16
CA ASP A 35 1.70 -6.83 4.99
C ASP A 35 0.93 -6.76 6.33
N GLU A 36 1.41 -7.41 7.39
CA GLU A 36 0.75 -7.37 8.70
C GLU A 36 0.88 -6.00 9.39
N PHE A 37 2.03 -5.35 9.28
CA PHE A 37 2.25 -4.03 9.85
C PHE A 37 1.39 -2.97 9.16
N GLU A 38 1.35 -2.99 7.83
CA GLU A 38 0.54 -2.06 7.05
C GLU A 38 -0.96 -2.32 7.25
N TYR A 39 -1.37 -3.58 7.37
CA TYR A 39 -2.74 -3.94 7.75
C TYR A 39 -3.13 -3.40 9.13
N LYS A 40 -2.27 -3.57 10.15
CA LYS A 40 -2.51 -3.04 11.50
C LYS A 40 -2.60 -1.52 11.52
N ALA A 41 -1.74 -0.84 10.77
CA ALA A 41 -1.79 0.61 10.64
C ALA A 41 -3.10 1.07 10.00
N ALA A 42 -3.58 0.37 8.97
CA ALA A 42 -4.82 0.68 8.27
C ALA A 42 -6.04 0.61 9.20
N ILE A 43 -6.22 -0.50 9.93
CA ILE A 43 -7.42 -0.71 10.76
C ILE A 43 -7.48 0.16 12.03
N GLU A 44 -6.38 0.82 12.38
CA GLU A 44 -6.35 1.65 13.57
C GLU A 44 -6.99 3.02 13.28
N ASN A 45 -8.06 3.33 14.01
CA ASN A 45 -8.87 4.55 13.78
C ASN A 45 -8.45 5.73 14.66
N ARG A 46 -7.29 5.67 15.33
CA ARG A 46 -6.80 6.79 16.14
C ARG A 46 -6.60 7.99 15.21
N ASP A 47 -7.04 9.17 15.64
CA ASP A 47 -6.98 10.45 14.90
C ASP A 47 -8.02 10.71 13.79
N LEU A 48 -8.95 9.79 13.50
CA LEU A 48 -10.04 10.11 12.56
C LEU A 48 -10.99 11.19 13.13
N ALA A 49 -11.26 11.12 14.44
CA ALA A 49 -12.15 12.07 15.12
C ALA A 49 -11.59 13.50 15.21
N THR A 50 -10.28 13.67 15.03
CA THR A 50 -9.62 14.99 15.05
C THR A 50 -9.47 15.59 13.65
N MET A 51 -9.84 14.83 12.60
CA MET A 51 -9.88 15.36 11.24
C MET A 51 -11.01 16.36 11.08
N VAL A 52 -10.67 17.53 10.53
CA VAL A 52 -11.66 18.52 10.13
C VAL A 52 -12.44 17.94 8.96
N LYS A 53 -13.78 18.06 8.96
CA LYS A 53 -14.60 17.66 7.81
C LYS A 53 -14.35 18.58 6.62
N LEU A 54 -14.20 18.01 5.43
CA LEU A 54 -14.13 18.76 4.19
C LEU A 54 -15.43 19.54 3.96
N ASN A 55 -15.27 20.81 3.61
CA ASN A 55 -16.32 21.69 3.12
C ASN A 55 -15.76 22.53 1.97
N SER A 56 -16.62 23.34 1.34
CA SER A 56 -16.25 24.16 0.17
C SER A 56 -15.20 25.25 0.42
N LYS A 57 -14.78 25.48 1.67
CA LYS A 57 -13.84 26.58 2.04
C LYS A 57 -12.50 26.09 2.56
N ASN A 58 -12.38 24.84 2.98
CA ASN A 58 -11.19 24.32 3.67
C ASN A 58 -10.44 23.23 2.89
N TYR A 59 -10.75 23.06 1.60
CA TYR A 59 -10.23 21.97 0.77
C TYR A 59 -8.71 21.83 0.83
N ARG A 60 -7.94 22.92 0.69
CA ARG A 60 -6.46 22.86 0.69
C ARG A 60 -5.89 22.34 2.01
N ASP A 61 -6.43 22.80 3.14
CA ASP A 61 -6.00 22.38 4.48
C ASP A 61 -6.44 20.95 4.77
N TRP A 62 -7.67 20.61 4.39
CA TRP A 62 -8.21 19.26 4.48
C TRP A 62 -7.36 18.28 3.67
N GLN A 63 -7.07 18.59 2.41
CA GLN A 63 -6.31 17.74 1.49
C GLN A 63 -4.93 17.43 2.06
N SER A 64 -4.22 18.46 2.55
CA SER A 64 -2.89 18.28 3.14
C SER A 64 -2.92 17.35 4.37
N ARG A 65 -3.91 17.53 5.25
CA ARG A 65 -4.10 16.68 6.43
C ARG A 65 -4.54 15.27 6.08
N MET A 66 -5.42 15.12 5.10
CA MET A 66 -5.92 13.83 4.65
C MET A 66 -4.82 13.01 3.96
N ILE A 67 -3.99 13.64 3.11
CA ILE A 67 -2.82 12.96 2.53
C ILE A 67 -1.90 12.45 3.63
N TYR A 68 -1.63 13.27 4.66
CA TYR A 68 -0.80 12.85 5.78
C TYR A 68 -1.41 11.67 6.54
N PHE A 69 -2.71 11.74 6.85
CA PHE A 69 -3.45 10.68 7.52
C PHE A 69 -3.47 9.37 6.73
N LEU A 70 -3.80 9.41 5.44
CA LEU A 70 -3.83 8.21 4.59
C LEU A 70 -2.43 7.58 4.45
N LYS A 71 -1.36 8.40 4.42
CA LYS A 71 0.02 7.92 4.36
C LYS A 71 0.47 7.27 5.66
N SER A 72 0.12 7.83 6.82
CA SER A 72 0.45 7.22 8.12
C SER A 72 -0.28 5.89 8.31
N ARG A 73 -1.48 5.76 7.74
CA ARG A 73 -2.31 4.55 7.72
C ARG A 73 -1.97 3.56 6.61
N LYS A 74 -1.01 3.87 5.73
CA LYS A 74 -0.61 3.02 4.58
C LYS A 74 -1.75 2.69 3.59
N ILE A 75 -2.81 3.48 3.60
CA ILE A 75 -3.97 3.35 2.71
C ILE A 75 -4.00 4.44 1.62
N PHE A 76 -2.99 5.32 1.57
CA PHE A 76 -2.89 6.33 0.53
C PHE A 76 -2.80 5.74 -0.87
N ASP A 77 -2.13 4.59 -1.02
CA ASP A 77 -1.98 3.94 -2.31
C ASP A 77 -3.32 3.43 -2.86
N VAL A 78 -4.21 2.90 -2.02
CA VAL A 78 -5.54 2.45 -2.48
C VAL A 78 -6.46 3.61 -2.87
N CYS A 79 -6.18 4.82 -2.39
CA CYS A 79 -6.88 6.06 -2.80
C CYS A 79 -6.30 6.70 -4.05
N THR A 80 -5.02 6.46 -4.38
CA THR A 80 -4.33 7.17 -5.48
C THR A 80 -4.00 6.28 -6.67
N LYS A 81 -4.12 4.96 -6.52
CA LYS A 81 -3.90 3.99 -7.58
C LYS A 81 -5.17 3.18 -7.80
N LYS A 82 -5.53 3.00 -9.07
CA LYS A 82 -6.58 2.06 -9.46
C LYS A 82 -6.14 0.64 -9.05
N GLN A 83 -7.00 -0.05 -8.31
CA GLN A 83 -6.77 -1.44 -7.91
C GLN A 83 -7.28 -2.39 -9.00
N ASP A 84 -6.73 -3.60 -9.03
CA ASP A 84 -7.19 -4.68 -9.90
C ASP A 84 -8.62 -5.13 -9.53
N ASP A 85 -9.32 -5.77 -10.47
CA ASP A 85 -10.70 -6.25 -10.26
C ASP A 85 -10.79 -7.36 -9.18
N ASP A 86 -9.71 -8.10 -8.94
CA ASP A 86 -9.58 -9.11 -7.86
C ASP A 86 -8.38 -8.79 -6.96
N PRO A 87 -8.52 -7.81 -6.05
CA PRO A 87 -7.44 -7.39 -5.16
C PRO A 87 -7.21 -8.44 -4.06
N SER A 88 -5.97 -8.51 -3.55
CA SER A 88 -5.67 -9.35 -2.39
C SER A 88 -6.59 -9.02 -1.19
N PRO A 89 -6.86 -9.96 -0.27
CA PRO A 89 -7.72 -9.70 0.89
C PRO A 89 -7.26 -8.52 1.76
N ILE A 90 -5.94 -8.30 1.82
CA ILE A 90 -5.33 -7.17 2.52
C ILE A 90 -5.69 -5.86 1.82
N VAL A 91 -5.53 -5.80 0.49
CA VAL A 91 -5.87 -4.63 -0.31
C VAL A 91 -7.38 -4.36 -0.27
N ASN A 92 -8.22 -5.39 -0.28
CA ASN A 92 -9.67 -5.24 -0.12
C ASN A 92 -10.01 -4.60 1.24
N THR A 93 -9.40 -5.09 2.33
CA THR A 93 -9.59 -4.47 3.65
C THR A 93 -9.11 -3.02 3.68
N MET A 94 -7.94 -2.74 3.11
CA MET A 94 -7.43 -1.37 2.99
C MET A 94 -8.37 -0.46 2.21
N GLN A 95 -9.00 -0.97 1.13
CA GLN A 95 -10.01 -0.23 0.38
C GLN A 95 -11.26 0.09 1.22
N GLN A 96 -11.77 -0.87 1.99
CA GLN A 96 -12.93 -0.64 2.86
C GLN A 96 -12.64 0.39 3.95
N VAL A 97 -11.46 0.29 4.57
CA VAL A 97 -10.97 1.23 5.58
C VAL A 97 -10.82 2.63 4.98
N ALA A 98 -10.16 2.74 3.82
CA ALA A 98 -10.02 4.00 3.10
C ALA A 98 -11.38 4.63 2.77
N MET A 99 -12.33 3.84 2.29
CA MET A 99 -13.68 4.32 2.00
C MET A 99 -14.36 4.89 3.26
N GLN A 100 -14.27 4.18 4.38
CA GLN A 100 -14.81 4.65 5.66
C GLN A 100 -14.19 5.98 6.09
N HIS A 101 -12.87 6.12 5.96
CA HIS A 101 -12.18 7.36 6.31
C HIS A 101 -12.58 8.52 5.39
N LEU A 102 -12.62 8.30 4.08
CA LEU A 102 -13.05 9.33 3.13
C LEU A 102 -14.49 9.77 3.41
N ALA A 103 -15.41 8.83 3.59
CA ALA A 103 -16.80 9.09 3.93
C ALA A 103 -16.97 9.88 5.24
N ALA A 104 -16.25 9.52 6.30
CA ALA A 104 -16.33 10.19 7.59
C ALA A 104 -15.70 11.60 7.60
N SER A 105 -14.79 11.85 6.65
CA SER A 105 -13.99 13.07 6.60
C SER A 105 -14.60 14.20 5.77
N VAL A 106 -15.79 14.01 5.20
CA VAL A 106 -16.49 15.01 4.40
C VAL A 106 -17.75 15.48 5.12
N ASP A 107 -18.25 16.68 4.77
CA ASP A 107 -19.56 17.14 5.25
C ASP A 107 -20.71 16.40 4.56
N ASP A 108 -21.92 16.56 5.11
CA ASP A 108 -23.11 15.86 4.61
C ASP A 108 -23.47 16.27 3.17
N THR A 109 -23.08 17.49 2.73
CA THR A 109 -23.36 17.96 1.38
C THR A 109 -22.51 17.21 0.36
N ILE A 110 -21.21 17.14 0.63
CA ILE A 110 -20.24 16.40 -0.21
C ILE A 110 -20.52 14.90 -0.13
N TYR A 111 -20.85 14.39 1.06
CA TYR A 111 -21.24 13.00 1.23
C TYR A 111 -22.42 12.64 0.32
N ASN A 112 -23.51 13.41 0.38
CA ASN A 112 -24.68 13.12 -0.46
C ASN A 112 -24.37 13.30 -1.95
N SER A 113 -23.48 14.22 -2.34
CA SER A 113 -23.09 14.41 -3.75
C SER A 113 -22.34 13.19 -4.31
N ILE A 114 -21.45 12.58 -3.52
CA ILE A 114 -20.55 11.51 -3.98
C ILE A 114 -21.15 10.12 -3.72
N PHE A 115 -21.83 9.93 -2.58
CA PHE A 115 -22.25 8.62 -2.09
C PHE A 115 -23.75 8.33 -2.30
N ALA A 116 -24.51 9.22 -2.93
CA ALA A 116 -25.93 9.00 -3.22
C ALA A 116 -26.19 7.83 -4.20
N ASP A 117 -25.26 7.57 -5.12
CA ASP A 117 -25.29 6.40 -5.99
C ASP A 117 -23.98 5.60 -5.79
N PRO A 118 -23.98 4.59 -4.92
CA PRO A 118 -22.77 3.86 -4.56
C PRO A 118 -22.29 2.88 -5.63
N THR A 119 -22.94 2.83 -6.80
CA THR A 119 -22.61 1.86 -7.84
C THR A 119 -21.18 2.08 -8.34
N ASP A 120 -20.33 1.06 -8.17
CA ASP A 120 -18.91 1.06 -8.53
C ASP A 120 -18.04 2.13 -7.84
N LEU A 121 -18.42 2.63 -6.66
CA LEU A 121 -17.55 3.54 -5.90
C LEU A 121 -16.33 2.79 -5.35
N THR A 122 -15.15 3.27 -5.74
CA THR A 122 -13.86 2.83 -5.17
C THR A 122 -13.19 4.00 -4.46
N PRO A 123 -12.30 3.76 -3.48
CA PRO A 123 -11.57 4.83 -2.82
C PRO A 123 -10.82 5.72 -3.80
N PHE A 124 -10.31 5.14 -4.88
CA PHE A 124 -9.68 5.87 -5.99
C PHE A 124 -10.63 6.85 -6.69
N LYS A 125 -11.86 6.42 -7.02
CA LYS A 125 -12.86 7.29 -7.63
C LYS A 125 -13.29 8.40 -6.68
N VAL A 126 -13.56 8.05 -5.42
CA VAL A 126 -13.94 9.04 -4.39
C VAL A 126 -12.83 10.06 -4.19
N TRP A 127 -11.58 9.63 -4.06
CA TRP A 127 -10.43 10.52 -3.95
C TRP A 127 -10.34 11.46 -5.16
N SER A 128 -10.49 10.94 -6.37
CA SER A 128 -10.44 11.74 -7.60
C SER A 128 -11.56 12.80 -7.63
N LEU A 129 -12.80 12.42 -7.31
CA LEU A 129 -13.93 13.34 -7.23
C LEU A 129 -13.73 14.43 -6.18
N LEU A 130 -13.14 14.08 -5.04
CA LEU A 130 -12.79 15.06 -4.00
C LEU A 130 -11.70 16.02 -4.47
N LEU A 131 -10.82 15.60 -5.38
CA LEU A 131 -9.79 16.47 -5.93
C LEU A 131 -10.29 17.46 -6.99
N GLU A 132 -11.41 17.14 -7.64
CA GLU A 132 -12.02 17.93 -8.71
C GLU A 132 -13.02 18.98 -8.21
N ASN A 133 -13.40 18.95 -6.92
CA ASN A 133 -14.26 19.93 -6.26
C ASN A 133 -13.48 21.09 -5.64
#